data_AF-A0A1V8TYY8-F1
#
_entry.id   AF-A0A1V8TYY8-F1
#
_cell.length_a   1.000
_cell.length_b   1.000
_cell.length_c   1.000
_cell.angle_alpha   90.00
_cell.angle_beta   90.00
_cell.angle_gamma   90.00
#
_symmetry.space_group_name_H-M   'P 1'
#
loop_
_entity.id
_entity.type
_entity.pdbx_description
1 polymer ?
#
loop_
_entity_poly.entity_id
_entity_poly.type
_entity_poly.pdbx_seq_one_letter_code
_entity_poly.pdbx_strand_id
1 'polypeptide(L)'
;MSPLPTDLYDRSSKLFAKLKGYYTHGAELPPLISQRTAFACAVLYTVLFVAPYYLSPKLRSTPANSRDAPSVIRARTRAAGLTCLASTVITVYLLAIHGHATPHDVSRLLGLWPVQAIDIANVMGLVMVLFVGPLYASLIVESGWRQVTFRGAKDTLFDSWTGYRNFVVAPASEEIVFRSLVIPLFILAKMPPKQIIFLTPLIFGLAHVHHMADFCRTHTPVGRTLPTLGVFLQALLRAVFQFCYTSLFGFFTAFAFLRTGNLYAIILAHSFCNFMGFPRLWGRLESADNDYIHVAPDVTQGKRDEGVGHAQRDESPDGGVKVGNILMQPEDESSERARQATTAVSTRLGLGWTVVYYVLILAGAYGFYRLLFPLTESPNALVVFSR
;
A
#
# COMPACT_ATOMS: atom_id res chain seq x y z
N MET A 1 24.26 -15.65 25.79
CA MET A 1 23.43 -15.68 24.56
C MET A 1 23.34 -17.13 24.13
N SER A 2 22.21 -17.77 24.38
CA SER A 2 21.96 -19.15 23.94
C SER A 2 22.04 -19.21 22.41
N PRO A 3 22.61 -20.26 21.80
CA PRO A 3 22.49 -20.47 20.36
C PRO A 3 20.99 -20.49 20.02
N LEU A 4 20.62 -19.79 18.93
CA LEU A 4 19.23 -19.79 18.44
C LEU A 4 18.74 -21.25 18.35
N PRO A 5 17.55 -21.59 18.87
CA PRO A 5 17.04 -22.94 18.79
C PRO A 5 16.99 -23.39 17.32
N THR A 6 17.73 -24.44 17.00
CA THR A 6 17.74 -25.09 15.68
C THR A 6 16.44 -25.83 15.34
N ASP A 7 15.43 -25.71 16.21
CA ASP A 7 14.10 -26.31 16.14
C ASP A 7 13.15 -25.71 15.09
N LEU A 8 13.61 -24.72 14.30
CA LEU A 8 12.92 -24.19 13.11
C LEU A 8 12.45 -25.28 12.11
N TYR A 9 12.96 -26.50 12.25
CA TYR A 9 12.95 -27.56 11.24
C TYR A 9 12.59 -28.96 11.75
N ASP A 10 12.06 -29.13 12.96
CA ASP A 10 12.02 -30.47 13.60
C ASP A 10 11.00 -31.47 12.98
N ARG A 11 10.36 -31.08 11.86
CA ARG A 11 9.73 -31.99 10.88
C ARG A 11 10.06 -31.57 9.43
N SER A 12 11.33 -31.30 9.12
CA SER A 12 11.70 -30.72 7.82
C SER A 12 11.41 -31.67 6.67
N SER A 13 10.55 -31.25 5.75
CA SER A 13 10.46 -31.88 4.44
C SER A 13 11.81 -31.89 3.73
N LYS A 14 11.95 -32.75 2.71
CA LYS A 14 13.15 -32.80 1.87
C LYS A 14 13.52 -31.43 1.27
N LEU A 15 12.52 -30.58 0.98
CA LEU A 15 12.73 -29.24 0.47
C LEU A 15 13.38 -28.34 1.52
N PHE A 16 12.81 -28.27 2.74
CA PHE A 16 13.37 -27.42 3.79
C PHE A 16 14.73 -27.92 4.28
N ALA A 17 14.99 -29.22 4.25
CA ALA A 17 16.33 -29.76 4.52
C ALA A 17 17.37 -29.23 3.50
N LYS A 18 17.02 -29.21 2.20
CA LYS A 18 17.88 -28.62 1.13
C LYS A 18 18.09 -27.12 1.33
N LEU A 19 17.03 -26.38 1.65
CA LEU A 19 17.11 -24.93 1.89
C LEU A 19 17.95 -24.63 3.14
N LYS A 20 17.77 -25.40 4.23
CA LYS A 20 18.56 -25.28 5.46
C LYS A 20 20.05 -25.46 5.15
N GLY A 21 20.42 -26.56 4.50
CA GLY A 21 21.82 -26.83 4.14
C GLY A 21 22.49 -25.72 3.33
N TYR A 22 21.73 -25.05 2.46
CA TYR A 22 22.22 -23.88 1.73
C TYR A 22 22.48 -22.68 2.65
N TYR A 23 21.49 -22.28 3.45
CA TYR A 23 21.59 -21.07 4.28
C TYR A 23 22.45 -21.25 5.54
N THR A 24 22.70 -22.48 6.01
CA THR A 24 23.51 -22.73 7.22
C THR A 24 24.93 -23.21 6.93
N HIS A 25 25.14 -23.99 5.88
CA HIS A 25 26.43 -24.65 5.62
C HIS A 25 27.08 -24.25 4.30
N GLY A 26 26.46 -23.33 3.53
CA GLY A 26 26.98 -22.93 2.22
C GLY A 26 27.10 -24.10 1.24
N ALA A 27 26.31 -25.16 1.43
CA ALA A 27 26.45 -26.39 0.67
C ALA A 27 26.28 -26.13 -0.84
N GLU A 28 27.16 -26.70 -1.66
CA GLU A 28 27.19 -26.61 -3.14
C GLU A 28 26.05 -27.37 -3.84
N LEU A 29 24.87 -27.42 -3.22
CA LEU A 29 23.69 -27.94 -3.92
C LEU A 29 23.32 -26.98 -5.06
N PRO A 30 22.93 -27.45 -6.25
CA PRO A 30 22.42 -26.57 -7.31
C PRO A 30 21.09 -25.91 -6.89
N PRO A 31 20.75 -24.72 -7.42
CA PRO A 31 19.47 -24.09 -7.18
C PRO A 31 18.33 -24.89 -7.83
N LEU A 32 17.13 -24.86 -7.22
CA LEU A 32 15.98 -25.65 -7.68
C LEU A 32 15.35 -25.05 -8.95
N ILE A 33 15.48 -23.73 -9.10
CA ILE A 33 15.19 -23.00 -10.33
C ILE A 33 16.32 -22.00 -10.58
N SER A 34 16.48 -21.53 -11.82
CA SER A 34 17.47 -20.48 -12.09
C SER A 34 17.03 -19.12 -11.53
N GLN A 35 17.98 -18.25 -11.20
CA GLN A 35 17.65 -16.85 -10.84
C GLN A 35 16.92 -16.13 -11.99
N ARG A 36 17.28 -16.42 -13.24
CA ARG A 36 16.59 -15.87 -14.42
C ARG A 36 15.11 -16.24 -14.44
N THR A 37 14.78 -17.48 -14.06
CA THR A 37 13.39 -17.95 -13.94
C THR A 37 12.65 -17.16 -12.86
N ALA A 38 13.25 -17.00 -11.67
CA ALA A 38 12.63 -16.21 -10.59
C ALA A 38 12.39 -14.75 -11.00
N PHE A 39 13.37 -14.11 -11.64
CA PHE A 39 13.22 -12.76 -12.18
C PHE A 39 12.15 -12.67 -13.28
N ALA A 40 12.14 -13.61 -14.22
CA ALA A 40 11.14 -13.63 -15.30
C ALA A 40 9.72 -13.78 -14.73
N CYS A 41 9.54 -14.61 -13.72
CA CYS A 41 8.25 -14.73 -13.01
C CYS A 41 7.88 -13.43 -12.29
N ALA A 42 8.82 -12.78 -11.59
CA ALA A 42 8.55 -11.52 -10.91
C ALA A 42 8.12 -10.42 -11.90
N VAL A 43 8.82 -10.29 -13.03
CA VAL A 43 8.44 -9.35 -14.11
C VAL A 43 7.09 -9.72 -14.71
N LEU A 44 6.85 -11.00 -15.00
CA LEU A 44 5.58 -11.48 -15.51
C LEU A 44 4.42 -11.12 -14.57
N TYR A 45 4.58 -11.33 -13.26
CA TYR A 45 3.55 -11.02 -12.28
C TYR A 45 3.28 -9.52 -12.20
N THR A 46 4.32 -8.68 -12.25
CA THR A 46 4.15 -7.22 -12.37
C THR A 46 3.37 -6.84 -13.62
N VAL A 47 3.70 -7.42 -14.77
CA VAL A 47 3.00 -7.16 -16.03
C VAL A 47 1.54 -7.60 -15.94
N LEU A 48 1.25 -8.81 -15.42
CA LEU A 48 -0.11 -9.28 -15.22
C LEU A 48 -0.91 -8.38 -14.26
N PHE A 49 -0.24 -7.75 -13.29
CA PHE A 49 -0.89 -6.86 -12.32
C PHE A 49 -1.22 -5.49 -12.94
N VAL A 50 -0.35 -4.97 -13.81
CA VAL A 50 -0.46 -3.61 -14.36
C VAL A 50 -1.16 -3.57 -15.73
N ALA A 51 -0.92 -4.54 -16.60
CA ALA A 51 -1.43 -4.57 -17.97
C ALA A 51 -2.95 -4.40 -18.09
N PRO A 52 -3.81 -4.96 -17.21
CA PRO A 52 -5.26 -4.78 -17.30
C PRO A 52 -5.70 -3.30 -17.34
N TYR A 53 -4.96 -2.40 -16.66
CA TYR A 53 -5.27 -0.97 -16.62
C TYR A 53 -4.99 -0.26 -17.95
N TYR A 54 -4.16 -0.85 -18.81
CA TYR A 54 -3.84 -0.34 -20.13
C TYR A 54 -4.65 -1.04 -21.22
N LEU A 55 -4.97 -2.32 -21.06
CA LEU A 55 -5.66 -3.11 -22.08
C LEU A 55 -7.18 -2.94 -22.04
N SER A 56 -7.77 -2.68 -20.87
CA SER A 56 -9.22 -2.54 -20.73
C SER A 56 -9.65 -1.08 -20.59
N PRO A 57 -10.49 -0.53 -21.51
CA PRO A 57 -11.04 0.81 -21.38
C PRO A 57 -11.81 1.03 -20.07
N LYS A 58 -12.50 -0.02 -19.58
CA LYS A 58 -13.25 0.01 -18.32
C LYS A 58 -12.36 0.18 -17.10
N LEU A 59 -11.15 -0.36 -17.16
CA LEU A 59 -10.19 -0.30 -16.05
C LEU A 59 -9.31 0.94 -16.11
N ARG A 60 -9.21 1.59 -17.27
CA ARG A 60 -8.38 2.76 -17.49
C ARG A 60 -8.99 4.00 -16.84
N SER A 61 -8.16 4.76 -16.11
CA SER A 61 -8.52 6.09 -15.61
C SER A 61 -8.57 7.08 -16.78
N THR A 62 -9.66 7.82 -16.93
CA THR A 62 -9.77 8.94 -17.87
C THR A 62 -10.46 10.12 -17.18
N PRO A 63 -10.39 11.36 -17.70
CA PRO A 63 -11.15 12.48 -17.15
C PRO A 63 -12.66 12.20 -17.05
N ALA A 64 -13.21 11.40 -17.98
CA ALA A 64 -14.63 11.01 -17.98
C ALA A 64 -14.94 9.77 -17.12
N ASN A 65 -13.93 9.01 -16.69
CA ASN A 65 -14.09 7.77 -15.94
C ASN A 65 -13.18 7.80 -14.71
N SER A 66 -13.71 8.35 -13.61
CA SER A 66 -12.99 8.43 -12.35
C SER A 66 -12.65 7.04 -11.82
N ARG A 67 -11.39 6.87 -11.42
CA ARG A 67 -10.88 5.65 -10.78
C ARG A 67 -11.57 5.32 -9.45
N ASP A 68 -12.20 6.31 -8.83
CA ASP A 68 -12.89 6.19 -7.53
C ASP A 68 -14.37 5.84 -7.71
N ALA A 69 -14.86 5.73 -8.96
CA ALA A 69 -16.19 5.24 -9.24
C ALA A 69 -16.33 3.77 -8.78
N PRO A 70 -17.41 3.41 -8.04
CA PRO A 70 -17.62 2.04 -7.55
C PRO A 70 -17.59 0.95 -8.64
N SER A 71 -18.02 1.27 -9.86
CA SER A 71 -17.96 0.35 -11.01
C SER A 71 -16.52 0.05 -11.43
N VAL A 72 -15.64 1.06 -11.43
CA VAL A 72 -14.21 0.94 -11.75
C VAL A 72 -13.48 0.21 -10.63
N ILE A 73 -13.74 0.55 -9.36
CA ILE A 73 -13.14 -0.13 -8.20
C ILE A 73 -13.45 -1.63 -8.23
N ARG A 74 -14.71 -2.01 -8.45
CA ARG A 74 -15.11 -3.43 -8.55
C ARG A 74 -14.41 -4.14 -9.71
N ALA A 75 -14.31 -3.49 -10.86
CA ALA A 75 -13.67 -4.08 -12.03
C ALA A 75 -12.15 -4.26 -11.81
N ARG A 76 -11.47 -3.28 -11.21
CA ARG A 76 -10.05 -3.37 -10.84
C ARG A 76 -9.80 -4.42 -9.76
N THR A 77 -10.69 -4.53 -8.78
CA THR A 77 -10.63 -5.58 -7.74
C THR A 77 -10.70 -6.98 -8.35
N ARG A 78 -11.60 -7.20 -9.32
CA ARG A 78 -11.67 -8.47 -10.06
C ARG A 78 -10.40 -8.75 -10.85
N ALA A 79 -9.86 -7.74 -11.55
CA ALA A 79 -8.60 -7.89 -12.29
C ALA A 79 -7.44 -8.27 -11.36
N ALA A 80 -7.28 -7.57 -10.23
CA ALA A 80 -6.27 -7.89 -9.23
C ALA A 80 -6.44 -9.33 -8.67
N GLY A 81 -7.68 -9.74 -8.39
CA GLY A 81 -7.97 -11.11 -7.92
C GLY A 81 -7.62 -12.18 -8.97
N LEU A 82 -7.94 -11.95 -10.24
CA LEU A 82 -7.56 -12.86 -11.34
C LEU A 82 -6.03 -12.95 -11.51
N THR A 83 -5.33 -11.83 -11.38
CA THR A 83 -3.86 -11.82 -11.40
C THR A 83 -3.29 -12.60 -10.22
N CYS A 84 -3.80 -12.39 -8.99
CA CYS A 84 -3.38 -13.15 -7.82
C CYS A 84 -3.58 -14.65 -8.03
N LEU A 85 -4.73 -15.05 -8.58
CA LEU A 85 -5.02 -16.45 -8.89
C LEU A 85 -4.03 -17.03 -9.93
N ALA A 86 -3.83 -16.34 -11.06
CA ALA A 86 -2.94 -16.80 -12.11
C ALA A 86 -1.48 -16.92 -11.62
N SER A 87 -0.98 -15.90 -10.91
CA SER A 87 0.35 -15.92 -10.31
C SER A 87 0.50 -17.02 -9.25
N THR A 88 -0.56 -17.29 -8.47
CA THR A 88 -0.56 -18.37 -7.48
C THR A 88 -0.42 -19.73 -8.16
N VAL A 89 -1.20 -19.98 -9.22
CA VAL A 89 -1.13 -21.24 -9.99
C VAL A 89 0.28 -21.46 -10.53
N ILE A 90 0.91 -20.43 -11.13
CA ILE A 90 2.28 -20.52 -11.66
C ILE A 90 3.28 -20.80 -10.53
N THR A 91 3.18 -20.08 -9.41
CA THR A 91 4.11 -20.25 -8.28
C THR A 91 3.98 -21.63 -7.65
N VAL A 92 2.76 -22.09 -7.38
CA VAL A 92 2.49 -23.42 -6.82
C VAL A 92 2.98 -24.52 -7.77
N TYR A 93 2.78 -24.36 -9.09
CA TYR A 93 3.34 -25.27 -10.08
C TYR A 93 4.87 -25.35 -9.98
N LEU A 94 5.57 -24.20 -9.93
CA LEU A 94 7.03 -24.18 -9.81
C LEU A 94 7.51 -24.80 -8.50
N LEU A 95 6.84 -24.51 -7.38
CA LEU A 95 7.15 -25.09 -6.08
C LEU A 95 6.93 -26.61 -6.07
N ALA A 96 5.82 -27.09 -6.60
CA ALA A 96 5.49 -28.51 -6.62
C ALA A 96 6.38 -29.31 -7.57
N ILE A 97 6.61 -28.82 -8.79
CA ILE A 97 7.32 -29.57 -9.84
C ILE A 97 8.83 -29.44 -9.71
N HIS A 98 9.37 -28.23 -9.54
CA HIS A 98 10.82 -28.02 -9.45
C HIS A 98 11.32 -28.06 -8.00
N GLY A 99 10.50 -27.59 -7.06
CA GLY A 99 10.84 -27.65 -5.63
C GLY A 99 10.56 -29.01 -4.99
N HIS A 100 9.76 -29.88 -5.64
CA HIS A 100 9.18 -31.07 -5.01
C HIS A 100 8.50 -30.75 -3.68
N ALA A 101 7.89 -29.56 -3.61
CA ALA A 101 7.24 -29.05 -2.40
C ALA A 101 5.96 -29.84 -2.12
N THR A 102 5.78 -30.28 -0.88
CA THR A 102 4.49 -30.80 -0.40
C THR A 102 3.49 -29.65 -0.21
N PRO A 103 2.17 -29.92 -0.09
CA PRO A 103 1.19 -28.88 0.24
C PRO A 103 1.53 -28.10 1.51
N HIS A 104 2.08 -28.79 2.52
CA HIS A 104 2.57 -28.16 3.74
C HIS A 104 3.74 -27.20 3.44
N ASP A 105 4.70 -27.61 2.61
CA ASP A 105 5.83 -26.75 2.23
C ASP A 105 5.40 -25.52 1.46
N VAL A 106 4.45 -25.69 0.52
CA VAL A 106 3.84 -24.58 -0.20
C VAL A 106 3.18 -23.62 0.77
N SER A 107 2.32 -24.11 1.68
CA SER A 107 1.64 -23.27 2.66
C SER A 107 2.62 -22.49 3.55
N ARG A 108 3.76 -23.09 3.88
CA ARG A 108 4.82 -22.46 4.68
C ARG A 108 5.61 -21.41 3.91
N LEU A 109 6.04 -21.72 2.68
CA LEU A 109 6.77 -20.78 1.83
C LEU A 109 5.91 -19.57 1.44
N LEU A 110 4.62 -19.78 1.20
CA LEU A 110 3.66 -18.71 0.93
C LEU A 110 3.30 -17.90 2.20
N GLY A 111 3.75 -18.33 3.38
CA GLY A 111 3.46 -17.68 4.67
C GLY A 111 2.00 -17.75 5.10
N LEU A 112 1.28 -18.78 4.62
CA LEU A 112 -0.11 -19.07 4.97
C LEU A 112 -0.21 -19.89 6.25
N TRP A 113 0.78 -20.77 6.51
CA TRP A 113 0.79 -21.64 7.67
C TRP A 113 2.21 -22.04 8.10
N PRO A 114 2.53 -22.15 9.40
CA PRO A 114 1.66 -21.87 10.54
C PRO A 114 1.54 -20.37 10.83
N VAL A 115 0.36 -19.96 11.30
CA VAL A 115 0.10 -18.56 11.68
C VAL A 115 0.41 -18.39 13.17
N GLN A 116 1.37 -17.53 13.48
CA GLN A 116 1.66 -17.13 14.85
C GLN A 116 1.08 -15.74 15.13
N ALA A 117 0.13 -15.66 16.05
CA ALA A 117 -0.51 -14.40 16.44
C ALA A 117 0.49 -13.41 17.07
N ILE A 118 1.52 -13.92 17.75
CA ILE A 118 2.57 -13.07 18.34
C ILE A 118 3.39 -12.34 17.27
N ASP A 119 3.65 -12.98 16.13
CA ASP A 119 4.34 -12.34 15.01
C ASP A 119 3.51 -11.19 14.44
N ILE A 120 2.17 -11.37 14.35
CA ILE A 120 1.25 -10.31 13.94
C ILE A 120 1.31 -9.16 14.93
N ALA A 121 1.17 -9.45 16.23
CA ALA A 121 1.20 -8.42 17.27
C ALA A 121 2.53 -7.65 17.29
N ASN A 122 3.66 -8.35 17.14
CA ASN A 122 4.98 -7.75 17.16
C ASN A 122 5.26 -6.89 15.93
N VAL A 123 4.92 -7.37 14.73
CA VAL A 123 5.07 -6.59 13.48
C VAL A 123 4.15 -5.37 13.52
N MET A 124 2.91 -5.52 14.00
CA MET A 124 1.98 -4.40 14.20
C MET A 124 2.51 -3.39 15.23
N GLY A 125 3.00 -3.87 16.37
CA GLY A 125 3.62 -3.02 17.40
C GLY A 125 4.82 -2.25 16.84
N LEU A 126 5.65 -2.92 16.02
CA LEU A 126 6.80 -2.29 15.38
C LEU A 126 6.39 -1.15 14.44
N VAL A 127 5.37 -1.33 13.59
CA VAL A 127 4.87 -0.24 12.75
C VAL A 127 4.14 0.84 13.56
N MET A 128 3.42 0.48 14.62
CA MET A 128 2.81 1.47 15.52
C MET A 128 3.86 2.34 16.21
N VAL A 129 5.00 1.77 16.63
CA VAL A 129 6.14 2.54 17.16
C VAL A 129 6.69 3.50 16.11
N LEU A 130 6.88 3.05 14.87
CA LEU A 130 7.32 3.91 13.77
C LEU A 130 6.36 5.08 13.54
N PHE A 131 5.05 4.83 13.68
CA PHE A 131 3.97 5.79 13.45
C PHE A 131 3.47 6.47 14.72
N VAL A 132 4.21 6.45 15.83
CA VAL A 132 3.76 7.02 17.12
C VAL A 132 3.42 8.52 17.03
N GLY A 133 4.14 9.29 16.21
CA GLY A 133 3.80 10.69 15.92
C GLY A 133 2.43 10.84 15.23
N PRO A 134 2.21 10.25 14.04
CA PRO A 134 0.90 10.20 13.39
C PRO A 134 -0.23 9.64 14.26
N LEU A 135 0.04 8.63 15.09
CA LEU A 135 -0.92 8.11 16.07
C LEU A 135 -1.28 9.16 17.13
N TYR A 136 -0.30 9.89 17.65
CA TYR A 136 -0.55 10.97 18.59
C TYR A 136 -1.39 12.10 17.97
N ALA A 137 -1.10 12.49 16.72
CA ALA A 137 -1.90 13.47 16.01
C ALA A 137 -3.35 12.98 15.85
N SER A 138 -3.54 11.82 15.22
CA SER A 138 -4.88 11.30 14.92
C SER A 138 -5.70 10.93 16.16
N LEU A 139 -5.09 10.28 17.15
CA LEU A 139 -5.83 9.86 18.34
C LEU A 139 -6.00 11.00 19.32
N ILE A 140 -4.93 11.73 19.68
CA ILE A 140 -4.97 12.66 20.81
C ILE A 140 -5.36 14.07 20.35
N VAL A 141 -4.66 14.61 19.35
CA VAL A 141 -4.84 16.01 18.93
C VAL A 141 -6.20 16.19 18.26
N GLU A 142 -6.60 15.21 17.45
CA GLU A 142 -7.84 15.23 16.68
C GLU A 142 -9.01 14.58 17.42
N SER A 143 -8.76 14.10 18.64
CA SER A 143 -9.73 13.32 19.41
C SER A 143 -10.28 12.09 18.66
N GLY A 144 -9.53 11.56 17.68
CA GLY A 144 -9.92 10.40 16.89
C GLY A 144 -10.14 9.15 17.74
N TRP A 145 -9.58 9.10 18.96
CA TRP A 145 -9.88 8.04 19.94
C TRP A 145 -11.37 7.88 20.23
N ARG A 146 -12.17 8.96 20.11
CA ARG A 146 -13.64 8.92 20.28
C ARG A 146 -14.36 8.24 19.11
N GLN A 147 -13.72 8.18 17.95
CA GLN A 147 -14.25 7.60 16.73
C GLN A 147 -13.79 6.14 16.52
N VAL A 148 -12.85 5.65 17.35
CA VAL A 148 -12.42 4.24 17.37
C VAL A 148 -13.54 3.37 17.95
N THR A 149 -14.58 3.18 17.16
CA THR A 149 -15.71 2.30 17.42
C THR A 149 -15.79 1.26 16.31
N PHE A 150 -16.42 0.11 16.58
CA PHE A 150 -16.65 -0.90 15.55
C PHE A 150 -17.41 -0.33 14.34
N ARG A 151 -18.38 0.56 14.59
CA ARG A 151 -19.15 1.24 13.55
C ARG A 151 -18.26 2.16 12.71
N GLY A 152 -17.45 3.02 13.34
CA GLY A 152 -16.50 3.87 12.61
C GLY A 152 -15.50 3.07 11.78
N ALA A 153 -14.95 1.99 12.33
CA ALA A 153 -14.06 1.10 11.59
C ALA A 153 -14.75 0.44 10.39
N LYS A 154 -16.00 -0.02 10.55
CA LYS A 154 -16.79 -0.59 9.46
C LYS A 154 -17.08 0.46 8.38
N ASP A 155 -17.48 1.66 8.78
CA ASP A 155 -17.82 2.74 7.86
C ASP A 155 -16.60 3.11 6.99
N THR A 156 -15.42 3.21 7.60
CA THR A 156 -14.15 3.51 6.91
C THR A 156 -13.67 2.36 6.03
N LEU A 157 -13.73 1.11 6.51
CA LEU A 157 -13.10 -0.04 5.84
C LEU A 157 -14.01 -0.72 4.81
N PHE A 158 -15.30 -0.79 5.04
CA PHE A 158 -16.21 -1.65 4.27
C PHE A 158 -17.38 -0.92 3.62
N ASP A 159 -17.89 0.16 4.22
CA ASP A 159 -19.07 0.83 3.67
C ASP A 159 -18.73 1.81 2.53
N SER A 160 -17.45 2.20 2.38
CA SER A 160 -16.97 2.88 1.17
C SER A 160 -16.13 1.96 0.27
N TRP A 161 -16.43 1.96 -1.03
CA TRP A 161 -15.64 1.20 -2.01
C TRP A 161 -14.18 1.65 -2.06
N THR A 162 -13.92 2.94 -1.84
CA THR A 162 -12.57 3.51 -1.78
C THR A 162 -11.81 3.00 -0.56
N GLY A 163 -12.44 2.97 0.61
CA GLY A 163 -11.86 2.41 1.83
C GLY A 163 -11.57 0.91 1.71
N TYR A 164 -12.54 0.14 1.21
CA TYR A 164 -12.36 -1.29 0.96
C TYR A 164 -11.20 -1.58 0.00
N ARG A 165 -11.10 -0.79 -1.09
CA ARG A 165 -9.96 -0.86 -2.01
C ARG A 165 -8.64 -0.57 -1.30
N ASN A 166 -8.58 0.54 -0.56
CA ASN A 166 -7.32 1.09 -0.04
C ASN A 166 -6.75 0.32 1.16
N PHE A 167 -7.62 -0.23 2.00
CA PHE A 167 -7.24 -0.82 3.28
C PHE A 167 -7.37 -2.34 3.30
N VAL A 168 -8.06 -2.95 2.34
CA VAL A 168 -8.23 -4.40 2.27
C VAL A 168 -7.66 -4.96 0.97
N VAL A 169 -8.24 -4.57 -0.18
CA VAL A 169 -7.92 -5.21 -1.47
C VAL A 169 -6.48 -4.90 -1.92
N ALA A 170 -6.09 -3.63 -1.91
CA ALA A 170 -4.76 -3.23 -2.37
C ALA A 170 -3.65 -3.87 -1.50
N PRO A 171 -3.66 -3.74 -0.16
CA PRO A 171 -2.70 -4.42 0.70
C PRO A 171 -2.67 -5.94 0.48
N ALA A 172 -3.82 -6.60 0.48
CA ALA A 172 -3.86 -8.06 0.35
C ALA A 172 -3.31 -8.53 -1.01
N SER A 173 -3.78 -7.94 -2.11
CA SER A 173 -3.35 -8.35 -3.46
C SER A 173 -1.86 -8.09 -3.72
N GLU A 174 -1.34 -6.95 -3.26
CA GLU A 174 0.07 -6.60 -3.42
C GLU A 174 0.98 -7.50 -2.57
N GLU A 175 0.64 -7.75 -1.31
CA GLU A 175 1.47 -8.62 -0.46
C GLU A 175 1.39 -10.10 -0.87
N ILE A 176 0.24 -10.57 -1.38
CA ILE A 176 0.16 -11.89 -2.00
C ILE A 176 1.15 -11.98 -3.16
N VAL A 177 1.06 -11.08 -4.15
CA VAL A 177 1.89 -11.19 -5.35
C VAL A 177 3.37 -11.00 -5.03
N PHE A 178 3.73 -9.91 -4.33
CA PHE A 178 5.12 -9.51 -4.21
C PHE A 178 5.86 -10.14 -3.03
N ARG A 179 5.17 -10.58 -1.98
CA ARG A 179 5.81 -11.25 -0.83
C ARG A 179 5.52 -12.73 -0.88
N SER A 180 4.25 -13.13 -0.86
CA SER A 180 3.88 -14.54 -0.80
C SER A 180 4.30 -15.33 -2.05
N LEU A 181 4.23 -14.74 -3.26
CA LEU A 181 4.52 -15.48 -4.50
C LEU A 181 5.94 -15.22 -5.03
N VAL A 182 6.39 -13.96 -5.11
CA VAL A 182 7.70 -13.63 -5.67
C VAL A 182 8.86 -14.10 -4.78
N ILE A 183 8.84 -13.82 -3.47
CA ILE A 183 9.98 -14.12 -2.58
C ILE A 183 10.32 -15.61 -2.54
N PRO A 184 9.36 -16.56 -2.43
CA PRO A 184 9.68 -17.99 -2.47
C PRO A 184 10.40 -18.45 -3.73
N LEU A 185 10.12 -17.86 -4.89
CA LEU A 185 10.84 -18.19 -6.12
C LEU A 185 12.32 -17.79 -6.01
N PHE A 186 12.61 -16.63 -5.41
CA PHE A 186 13.99 -16.21 -5.15
C PHE A 186 14.69 -17.07 -4.08
N ILE A 187 13.95 -17.60 -3.10
CA ILE A 187 14.46 -18.59 -2.15
C ILE A 187 14.83 -19.89 -2.87
N LEU A 188 13.95 -20.42 -3.75
CA LEU A 188 14.23 -21.61 -4.57
C LEU A 188 15.42 -21.41 -5.51
N ALA A 189 15.60 -20.19 -6.00
CA ALA A 189 16.73 -19.77 -6.81
C ALA A 189 18.03 -19.54 -6.02
N LYS A 190 18.01 -19.77 -4.69
CA LYS A 190 19.15 -19.60 -3.79
C LYS A 190 19.73 -18.20 -3.85
N MET A 191 18.85 -17.20 -3.87
CA MET A 191 19.29 -15.82 -3.73
C MET A 191 19.61 -15.52 -2.25
N PRO A 192 20.72 -14.82 -1.95
CA PRO A 192 21.03 -14.41 -0.59
C PRO A 192 19.91 -13.54 0.02
N PRO A 193 19.56 -13.67 1.31
CA PRO A 193 18.43 -12.96 1.91
C PRO A 193 18.51 -11.44 1.75
N LYS A 194 19.71 -10.87 1.89
CA LYS A 194 19.95 -9.44 1.68
C LYS A 194 19.58 -9.01 0.24
N GLN A 195 19.93 -9.81 -0.76
CA GLN A 195 19.56 -9.51 -2.14
C GLN A 195 18.04 -9.60 -2.33
N ILE A 196 17.38 -10.63 -1.80
CA ILE A 196 15.91 -10.75 -1.87
C ILE A 196 15.24 -9.49 -1.30
N ILE A 197 15.68 -9.03 -0.12
CA ILE A 197 15.15 -7.84 0.57
C ILE A 197 15.30 -6.58 -0.25
N PHE A 198 16.46 -6.34 -0.85
CA PHE A 198 16.74 -5.07 -1.54
C PHE A 198 16.40 -5.08 -3.03
N LEU A 199 16.10 -6.23 -3.61
CA LEU A 199 15.84 -6.36 -5.05
C LEU A 199 14.37 -6.55 -5.38
N THR A 200 13.69 -7.51 -4.73
CA THR A 200 12.29 -7.80 -5.03
C THR A 200 11.38 -6.58 -4.85
N PRO A 201 11.61 -5.70 -3.85
CA PRO A 201 10.75 -4.54 -3.68
C PRO A 201 11.05 -3.39 -4.66
N LEU A 202 12.19 -3.40 -5.34
CA LEU A 202 12.44 -2.47 -6.46
C LEU A 202 11.54 -2.82 -7.66
N ILE A 203 11.30 -4.11 -7.92
CA ILE A 203 10.37 -4.58 -8.97
C ILE A 203 8.94 -4.14 -8.62
N PHE A 204 8.55 -4.27 -7.35
CA PHE A 204 7.29 -3.77 -6.82
C PHE A 204 7.16 -2.24 -6.92
N GLY A 205 8.22 -1.51 -6.57
CA GLY A 205 8.28 -0.05 -6.71
C GLY A 205 8.12 0.39 -8.17
N LEU A 206 8.81 -0.29 -9.10
CA LEU A 206 8.70 0.00 -10.55
C LEU A 206 7.28 -0.21 -11.06
N ALA A 207 6.53 -1.17 -10.51
CA ALA A 207 5.13 -1.38 -10.88
C ALA A 207 4.32 -0.08 -10.71
N HIS A 208 4.60 0.72 -9.68
CA HIS A 208 3.86 1.96 -9.36
C HIS A 208 4.16 3.14 -10.28
N VAL A 209 5.23 3.07 -11.09
CA VAL A 209 5.52 4.10 -12.10
C VAL A 209 4.37 4.23 -13.11
N HIS A 210 3.53 3.20 -13.26
CA HIS A 210 2.32 3.27 -14.07
C HIS A 210 1.36 4.40 -13.65
N HIS A 211 1.34 4.80 -12.38
CA HIS A 211 0.55 5.93 -11.89
C HIS A 211 0.97 7.27 -12.52
N MET A 212 2.23 7.40 -12.93
CA MET A 212 2.69 8.56 -13.69
C MET A 212 1.90 8.72 -14.99
N ALA A 213 1.70 7.60 -15.70
CA ALA A 213 0.95 7.61 -16.96
C ALA A 213 -0.53 7.95 -16.72
N ASP A 214 -1.13 7.46 -15.64
CA ASP A 214 -2.49 7.83 -15.23
C ASP A 214 -2.61 9.32 -14.89
N PHE A 215 -1.64 9.87 -14.15
CA PHE A 215 -1.59 11.28 -13.81
C PHE A 215 -1.47 12.16 -15.07
N CYS A 216 -0.52 11.86 -15.95
CA CYS A 216 -0.37 12.56 -17.21
C CYS A 216 -1.67 12.52 -18.03
N ARG A 217 -2.35 11.36 -18.12
CA ARG A 217 -3.59 11.20 -18.88
C ARG A 217 -4.76 12.00 -18.33
N THR A 218 -4.87 12.11 -17.02
CA THR A 218 -5.99 12.80 -16.35
C THR A 218 -5.79 14.32 -16.28
N HIS A 219 -4.53 14.77 -16.21
CA HIS A 219 -4.18 16.19 -16.04
C HIS A 219 -3.70 16.85 -17.34
N THR A 220 -3.69 16.14 -18.47
CA THR A 220 -3.45 16.75 -19.79
C THR A 220 -4.71 17.49 -20.25
N PRO A 221 -4.62 18.78 -20.62
CA PRO A 221 -5.77 19.55 -21.07
C PRO A 221 -6.49 18.92 -22.28
N VAL A 222 -7.82 19.07 -22.30
CA VAL A 222 -8.66 18.59 -23.41
C VAL A 222 -8.15 19.16 -24.75
N GLY A 223 -7.99 18.29 -25.74
CA GLY A 223 -7.48 18.65 -27.07
C GLY A 223 -5.96 18.52 -27.24
N ARG A 224 -5.21 18.14 -26.21
CA ARG A 224 -3.78 17.79 -26.32
C ARG A 224 -3.54 16.30 -26.16
N THR A 225 -2.61 15.76 -26.94
CA THR A 225 -2.16 14.35 -26.86
C THR A 225 -1.02 14.16 -25.85
N LEU A 226 -0.23 15.21 -25.58
CA LEU A 226 0.92 15.17 -24.68
C LEU A 226 0.72 16.10 -23.48
N PRO A 227 1.23 15.72 -22.28
CA PRO A 227 1.17 16.57 -21.10
C PRO A 227 2.04 17.83 -21.30
N THR A 228 1.66 18.92 -20.63
CA THR A 228 2.52 20.10 -20.54
C THR A 228 3.76 19.78 -19.70
N LEU A 229 4.84 20.56 -19.86
CA LEU A 229 6.07 20.36 -19.08
C LEU A 229 5.79 20.39 -17.57
N GLY A 230 4.93 21.30 -17.10
CA GLY A 230 4.53 21.38 -15.69
C GLY A 230 3.84 20.11 -15.19
N VAL A 231 2.87 19.58 -15.94
CA VAL A 231 2.16 18.33 -15.59
C VAL A 231 3.13 17.15 -15.60
N PHE A 232 4.01 17.08 -16.59
CA PHE A 232 5.01 16.02 -16.68
C PHE A 232 5.99 16.05 -15.50
N LEU A 233 6.52 17.23 -15.13
CA LEU A 233 7.42 17.37 -13.98
C LEU A 233 6.74 16.99 -12.67
N GLN A 234 5.47 17.34 -12.48
CA GLN A 234 4.68 16.89 -11.34
C GLN A 234 4.48 15.38 -11.33
N ALA A 235 4.15 14.79 -12.49
CA ALA A 235 3.99 13.34 -12.64
C ALA A 235 5.29 12.60 -12.29
N LEU A 236 6.42 13.11 -12.79
CA LEU A 236 7.75 12.56 -12.55
C LEU A 236 8.12 12.63 -11.06
N LEU A 237 7.93 13.78 -10.42
CA LEU A 237 8.21 13.95 -9.00
C LEU A 237 7.37 13.00 -8.14
N ARG A 238 6.08 12.85 -8.46
CA ARG A 238 5.19 11.88 -7.81
C ARG A 238 5.68 10.45 -8.03
N ALA A 239 6.06 10.09 -9.26
CA ALA A 239 6.54 8.75 -9.58
C ALA A 239 7.84 8.40 -8.85
N VAL A 240 8.79 9.34 -8.76
CA VAL A 240 10.04 9.16 -8.02
C VAL A 240 9.78 9.00 -6.53
N PHE A 241 8.95 9.87 -5.94
CA PHE A 241 8.57 9.76 -4.54
C PHE A 241 7.88 8.42 -4.26
N GLN A 242 6.91 8.05 -5.10
CA GLN A 242 6.17 6.80 -5.00
C GLN A 242 7.12 5.60 -5.08
N PHE A 243 8.01 5.58 -6.08
CA PHE A 243 9.01 4.52 -6.26
C PHE A 243 9.89 4.37 -5.01
N CYS A 244 10.45 5.48 -4.49
CA CYS A 244 11.30 5.45 -3.31
C CYS A 244 10.53 4.99 -2.06
N TYR A 245 9.37 5.59 -1.80
CA TYR A 245 8.57 5.30 -0.61
C TYR A 245 8.09 3.85 -0.60
N THR A 246 7.51 3.39 -1.71
CA THR A 246 7.03 2.02 -1.87
C THR A 246 8.17 1.00 -1.82
N SER A 247 9.36 1.35 -2.33
CA SER A 247 10.54 0.47 -2.22
C SER A 247 11.04 0.37 -0.77
N LEU A 248 11.09 1.46 -0.01
CA LEU A 248 11.49 1.46 1.40
C LEU A 248 10.54 0.63 2.26
N PHE A 249 9.22 0.86 2.12
CA PHE A 249 8.20 0.02 2.74
C PHE A 249 8.37 -1.44 2.31
N GLY A 250 8.65 -1.63 1.03
CA GLY A 250 9.06 -2.86 0.40
C GLY A 250 10.16 -3.64 1.10
N PHE A 251 11.28 -2.98 1.37
CA PHE A 251 12.42 -3.57 2.05
C PHE A 251 12.05 -4.03 3.46
N PHE A 252 11.28 -3.21 4.18
CA PHE A 252 10.78 -3.58 5.50
C PHE A 252 9.90 -4.84 5.45
N THR A 253 8.87 -4.87 4.59
CA THR A 253 7.96 -6.01 4.57
C THR A 253 8.59 -7.27 4.01
N ALA A 254 9.52 -7.18 3.06
CA ALA A 254 10.31 -8.33 2.62
C ALA A 254 11.19 -8.88 3.76
N PHE A 255 11.84 -8.00 4.53
CA PHE A 255 12.60 -8.39 5.72
C PHE A 255 11.72 -9.06 6.77
N ALA A 256 10.62 -8.42 7.16
CA ALA A 256 9.68 -8.95 8.15
C ALA A 256 9.06 -10.28 7.67
N PHE A 257 8.70 -10.42 6.39
CA PHE A 257 8.18 -11.65 5.82
C PHE A 257 9.20 -12.79 5.89
N LEU A 258 10.45 -12.54 5.50
CA LEU A 258 11.52 -13.54 5.60
C LEU A 258 11.82 -13.96 7.05
N ARG A 259 11.67 -13.03 7.99
CA ARG A 259 11.90 -13.26 9.43
C ARG A 259 10.76 -13.96 10.14
N THR A 260 9.51 -13.80 9.68
CA THR A 260 8.30 -14.30 10.35
C THR A 260 7.57 -15.40 9.60
N GLY A 261 7.73 -15.49 8.28
CA GLY A 261 6.96 -16.39 7.43
C GLY A 261 5.45 -16.18 7.55
N ASN A 262 4.99 -14.96 7.83
CA ASN A 262 3.60 -14.67 8.16
C ASN A 262 3.00 -13.62 7.22
N LEU A 263 2.24 -14.07 6.22
CA LEU A 263 1.62 -13.17 5.23
C LEU A 263 0.61 -12.21 5.88
N TYR A 264 -0.16 -12.69 6.88
CA TYR A 264 -1.19 -11.90 7.54
C TYR A 264 -0.62 -10.71 8.30
N ALA A 265 0.52 -10.91 8.99
CA ALA A 265 1.24 -9.84 9.67
C ALA A 265 1.62 -8.71 8.69
N ILE A 266 2.08 -9.09 7.49
CA ILE A 266 2.51 -8.14 6.46
C ILE A 266 1.33 -7.41 5.83
N ILE A 267 0.24 -8.12 5.52
CA ILE A 267 -1.00 -7.50 5.00
C ILE A 267 -1.53 -6.46 6.00
N LEU A 268 -1.61 -6.82 7.29
CA LEU A 268 -2.12 -5.90 8.32
C LEU A 268 -1.19 -4.69 8.51
N ALA A 269 0.13 -4.90 8.50
CA ALA A 269 1.09 -3.80 8.55
C ALA A 269 0.93 -2.86 7.35
N HIS A 270 0.72 -3.40 6.14
CA HIS A 270 0.45 -2.61 4.95
C HIS A 270 -0.86 -1.83 5.09
N SER A 271 -1.97 -2.49 5.44
CA SER A 271 -3.26 -1.84 5.68
C SER A 271 -3.14 -0.68 6.68
N PHE A 272 -2.38 -0.88 7.76
CA PHE A 272 -2.11 0.15 8.76
C PHE A 272 -1.30 1.32 8.22
N CYS A 273 -0.22 1.06 7.47
CA CYS A 273 0.57 2.11 6.82
C CYS A 273 -0.27 2.91 5.80
N ASN A 274 -1.16 2.25 5.06
CA ASN A 274 -2.10 2.92 4.15
C ASN A 274 -3.09 3.80 4.91
N PHE A 275 -3.57 3.33 6.07
CA PHE A 275 -4.46 4.09 6.94
C PHE A 275 -3.78 5.34 7.53
N MET A 276 -2.54 5.19 8.02
CA MET A 276 -1.79 6.30 8.63
C MET A 276 -1.28 7.31 7.61
N GLY A 277 -0.97 6.88 6.38
CA GLY A 277 -0.42 7.77 5.36
C GLY A 277 1.02 8.19 5.62
N PHE A 278 1.42 9.33 5.08
CA PHE A 278 2.78 9.84 5.21
C PHE A 278 2.81 10.84 6.38
N PRO A 279 3.79 10.73 7.30
CA PRO A 279 3.86 11.67 8.42
C PRO A 279 4.06 13.10 7.93
N ARG A 280 3.47 14.07 8.64
CA ARG A 280 3.72 15.49 8.39
C ARG A 280 5.15 15.79 8.82
N LEU A 281 6.04 16.03 7.87
CA LEU A 281 7.46 16.31 8.18
C LEU A 281 7.76 17.81 8.39
N TRP A 282 6.77 18.67 8.17
CA TRP A 282 6.93 20.12 8.27
C TRP A 282 5.57 20.81 8.51
N GLY A 283 5.61 22.01 9.07
CA GLY A 283 4.42 22.81 9.41
C GLY A 283 3.91 22.59 10.84
N ARG A 284 2.90 23.39 11.24
CA ARG A 284 2.28 23.27 12.56
C ARG A 284 1.15 22.26 12.56
N LEU A 285 0.91 21.65 13.71
CA LEU A 285 -0.28 20.85 13.95
C LEU A 285 -1.45 21.81 14.24
N GLU A 286 -2.57 21.59 13.57
CA GLU A 286 -3.80 22.37 13.76
C GLU A 286 -4.90 21.41 14.21
N SER A 287 -5.74 21.84 15.16
CA SER A 287 -6.94 21.08 15.52
C SER A 287 -7.97 21.36 14.43
N ALA A 288 -8.19 20.40 13.54
CA ALA A 288 -9.35 20.49 12.65
C ALA A 288 -10.58 19.98 13.41
N ASP A 289 -11.51 20.89 13.73
CA ASP A 289 -12.91 20.51 13.84
C ASP A 289 -13.36 20.07 12.44
N ASN A 290 -13.46 18.75 12.25
CA ASN A 290 -14.14 18.05 11.16
C ASN A 290 -13.89 18.54 9.71
N ASP A 291 -12.64 18.49 9.24
CA ASP A 291 -12.41 18.07 7.85
C ASP A 291 -11.02 17.48 7.65
N TYR A 292 -10.87 16.20 8.00
CA TYR A 292 -9.71 15.44 7.56
C TYR A 292 -9.96 14.90 6.15
N ILE A 293 -9.48 15.67 5.18
CA ILE A 293 -8.93 15.09 3.96
C ILE A 293 -7.83 14.14 4.41
N HIS A 294 -8.10 12.82 4.34
CA HIS A 294 -7.08 11.80 4.51
C HIS A 294 -5.90 12.09 3.57
N VAL A 295 -4.84 12.69 4.08
CA VAL A 295 -3.55 12.73 3.39
C VAL A 295 -2.80 11.44 3.74
N ALA A 296 -3.37 10.30 3.34
CA ALA A 296 -2.51 9.31 2.71
C ALA A 296 -1.82 10.07 1.56
N PRO A 297 -0.51 9.91 1.32
CA PRO A 297 0.13 10.60 0.23
C PRO A 297 -0.70 10.30 -1.01
N ASP A 298 -1.30 11.34 -1.55
CA ASP A 298 -2.05 11.45 -2.81
C ASP A 298 -1.13 11.18 -4.03
N VAL A 299 -0.12 10.35 -3.78
CA VAL A 299 0.98 9.95 -4.64
C VAL A 299 0.77 8.49 -5.05
N THR A 300 0.17 7.65 -4.18
CA THR A 300 -0.42 6.37 -4.58
C THR A 300 -1.71 6.60 -5.36
N GLN A 301 -2.39 7.71 -5.10
CA GLN A 301 -3.76 7.86 -5.53
C GLN A 301 -4.14 9.29 -5.92
N GLY A 302 -3.93 9.67 -7.19
CA GLY A 302 -4.33 10.94 -7.83
C GLY A 302 -5.50 11.75 -7.21
N LYS A 303 -5.15 12.97 -6.83
CA LYS A 303 -5.98 14.06 -6.32
C LYS A 303 -7.38 14.15 -6.93
N ARG A 304 -8.36 14.43 -6.06
CA ARG A 304 -9.69 14.93 -6.45
C ARG A 304 -9.53 16.28 -7.15
N ASP A 305 -10.31 16.44 -8.22
CA ASP A 305 -10.54 17.71 -8.90
C ASP A 305 -11.28 18.67 -7.97
N GLU A 306 -10.58 19.67 -7.45
CA GLU A 306 -11.21 20.93 -7.09
C GLU A 306 -10.67 22.00 -8.03
N GLY A 307 -11.56 22.59 -8.82
CA GLY A 307 -11.29 23.81 -9.57
C GLY A 307 -11.38 23.68 -11.10
N VAL A 308 -12.53 23.28 -11.63
CA VAL A 308 -12.99 23.82 -12.93
C VAL A 308 -14.50 24.06 -12.80
N GLY A 309 -14.89 25.34 -12.80
CA GLY A 309 -16.29 25.73 -12.83
C GLY A 309 -17.00 25.07 -14.01
N HIS A 310 -18.16 24.47 -13.75
CA HIS A 310 -19.08 24.03 -14.79
C HIS A 310 -19.57 25.27 -15.55
N ALA A 311 -18.87 25.62 -16.63
CA ALA A 311 -19.47 26.37 -17.72
C ALA A 311 -20.33 25.38 -18.52
N GLN A 312 -21.59 25.28 -18.11
CA GLN A 312 -22.60 24.52 -18.84
C GLN A 312 -22.83 25.24 -20.17
N ARG A 313 -22.40 24.62 -21.28
CA ARG A 313 -22.82 24.99 -22.63
C ARG A 313 -24.17 24.32 -22.87
N ASP A 314 -25.23 25.11 -22.83
CA ASP A 314 -26.54 24.71 -23.33
C ASP A 314 -26.49 24.67 -24.86
N GLU A 315 -26.64 23.48 -25.41
CA GLU A 315 -27.08 23.28 -26.79
C GLU A 315 -28.62 23.30 -26.79
N SER A 316 -29.20 24.36 -27.35
CA SER A 316 -30.60 24.36 -27.76
C SER A 316 -30.81 23.35 -28.89
N PRO A 317 -31.95 22.65 -28.91
CA PRO A 317 -32.89 22.99 -29.97
C PRO A 317 -34.36 23.02 -29.52
N ASP A 318 -35.03 24.04 -30.04
CA ASP A 318 -36.44 24.07 -30.44
C ASP A 318 -37.54 24.40 -29.40
N GLY A 319 -38.31 25.43 -29.79
CA GLY A 319 -39.75 25.59 -29.56
C GLY A 319 -40.31 25.66 -28.14
N GLY A 320 -40.63 26.88 -27.67
CA GLY A 320 -41.75 27.06 -26.74
C GLY A 320 -41.63 28.21 -25.74
N VAL A 321 -42.29 29.32 -26.05
CA VAL A 321 -42.54 30.45 -25.15
C VAL A 321 -43.28 29.99 -23.88
N LYS A 322 -42.83 30.42 -22.69
CA LYS A 322 -43.71 30.71 -21.53
C LYS A 322 -43.08 31.71 -20.56
N VAL A 323 -43.78 32.83 -20.42
CA VAL A 323 -43.58 33.95 -19.49
C VAL A 323 -43.84 33.49 -18.05
N GLY A 324 -43.05 33.97 -17.07
CA GLY A 324 -43.36 33.75 -15.64
C GLY A 324 -42.34 34.29 -14.63
N ASN A 325 -42.53 35.55 -14.25
CA ASN A 325 -42.22 36.24 -12.98
C ASN A 325 -40.88 36.03 -12.24
N ILE A 326 -40.17 37.15 -12.18
CA ILE A 326 -39.14 37.54 -11.21
C ILE A 326 -39.73 37.52 -9.78
N LEU A 327 -39.12 36.75 -8.89
CA LEU A 327 -39.18 36.96 -7.45
C LEU A 327 -37.72 36.97 -6.94
N MET A 328 -37.24 38.17 -6.61
CA MET A 328 -36.00 38.39 -5.85
C MET A 328 -36.09 37.62 -4.53
N GLN A 329 -35.17 36.68 -4.30
CA GLN A 329 -34.78 36.28 -2.94
C GLN A 329 -33.66 37.22 -2.48
N PRO A 330 -33.66 37.70 -1.23
CA PRO A 330 -32.67 38.66 -0.75
C PRO A 330 -31.28 38.01 -0.69
N GLU A 331 -30.27 38.72 -1.20
CA GLU A 331 -28.85 38.29 -1.26
C GLU A 331 -28.17 38.11 0.11
N ASP A 332 -28.88 38.39 1.22
CA ASP A 332 -28.29 38.39 2.56
C ASP A 332 -28.15 36.99 3.19
N GLU A 333 -29.07 36.05 2.95
CA GLU A 333 -28.98 34.70 3.57
C GLU A 333 -27.88 33.83 2.95
N SER A 334 -27.59 34.01 1.66
CA SER A 334 -26.52 33.29 0.97
C SER A 334 -25.13 33.84 1.34
N SER A 335 -25.05 35.15 1.56
CA SER A 335 -23.86 35.86 2.07
C SER A 335 -23.54 35.50 3.52
N GLU A 336 -24.55 35.38 4.39
CA GLU A 336 -24.36 34.93 5.78
C GLU A 336 -23.97 33.45 5.87
N ARG A 337 -24.57 32.56 5.06
CA ARG A 337 -24.13 31.15 4.98
C ARG A 337 -22.73 31.01 4.40
N ALA A 338 -22.35 31.82 3.41
CA ALA A 338 -21.00 31.85 2.87
C ALA A 338 -19.99 32.35 3.92
N ARG A 339 -20.34 33.40 4.69
CA ARG A 339 -19.52 33.91 5.80
C ARG A 339 -19.40 32.92 6.96
N GLN A 340 -20.48 32.23 7.32
CA GLN A 340 -20.49 31.17 8.34
C GLN A 340 -19.69 29.94 7.92
N ALA A 341 -19.71 29.58 6.62
CA ALA A 341 -18.88 28.51 6.07
C ALA A 341 -17.38 28.86 6.02
N THR A 342 -17.01 30.16 6.08
CA THR A 342 -15.60 30.59 6.12
C THR A 342 -15.06 30.75 7.54
N THR A 343 -15.90 30.60 8.58
CA THR A 343 -15.51 30.71 9.99
C THR A 343 -15.46 29.36 10.72
N ALA A 344 -14.91 28.33 10.07
CA ALA A 344 -14.29 27.25 10.83
C ALA A 344 -13.03 27.83 11.48
N VAL A 345 -13.16 28.31 12.72
CA VAL A 345 -12.05 28.84 13.50
C VAL A 345 -11.09 27.68 13.79
N SER A 346 -10.09 27.50 12.92
CA SER A 346 -8.89 26.71 13.22
C SER A 346 -8.27 27.29 14.48
N THR A 347 -8.55 26.66 15.62
CA THR A 347 -7.93 27.01 16.88
C THR A 347 -6.49 26.52 16.78
N ARG A 348 -5.57 27.45 16.50
CA ARG A 348 -4.14 27.16 16.48
C ARG A 348 -3.75 26.54 17.81
N LEU A 349 -3.46 25.24 17.79
CA LEU A 349 -2.94 24.51 18.96
C LEU A 349 -1.69 25.21 19.48
N GLY A 350 -1.51 25.17 20.80
CA GLY A 350 -0.27 25.62 21.43
C GLY A 350 0.94 24.93 20.79
N LEU A 351 2.04 25.68 20.62
CA LEU A 351 3.27 25.20 19.97
C LEU A 351 3.78 23.86 20.54
N GLY A 352 3.54 23.62 21.84
CA GLY A 352 3.90 22.37 22.53
C GLY A 352 3.36 21.11 21.86
N TRP A 353 2.14 21.12 21.31
CA TRP A 353 1.56 19.97 20.61
C TRP A 353 2.36 19.58 19.37
N THR A 354 2.80 20.60 18.61
CA THR A 354 3.63 20.42 17.42
C THR A 354 5.03 19.92 17.81
N VAL A 355 5.62 20.47 18.87
CA VAL A 355 6.93 20.01 19.36
C VAL A 355 6.89 18.55 19.79
N VAL A 356 5.87 18.15 20.57
CA VAL A 356 5.68 16.76 20.99
C VAL A 356 5.53 15.84 19.78
N TYR A 357 4.74 16.23 18.78
CA TYR A 357 4.58 15.45 17.55
C TYR A 357 5.91 15.16 16.84
N TYR A 358 6.77 16.18 16.65
CA TYR A 358 8.07 15.98 15.99
C TYR A 358 9.06 15.19 16.85
N VAL A 359 9.05 15.36 18.18
CA VAL A 359 9.83 14.52 19.09
C VAL A 359 9.40 13.07 18.98
N LEU A 360 8.09 12.81 18.91
CA LEU A 360 7.53 11.47 18.74
C LEU A 360 7.89 10.85 17.39
N ILE A 361 7.97 11.61 16.30
CA ILE A 361 8.49 11.10 15.01
C ILE A 361 9.92 10.57 15.18
N LEU A 362 10.81 11.35 15.80
CA LEU A 362 12.21 10.95 15.99
C LEU A 362 12.33 9.75 16.94
N ALA A 363 11.59 9.78 18.05
CA ALA A 363 11.55 8.69 19.01
C ALA A 363 10.99 7.39 18.39
N GLY A 364 9.95 7.50 17.56
CA GLY A 364 9.37 6.38 16.83
C GLY A 364 10.33 5.76 15.82
N ALA A 365 11.05 6.58 15.06
CA ALA A 365 12.08 6.10 14.12
C ALA A 365 13.23 5.39 14.85
N TYR A 366 13.71 5.96 15.96
CA TYR A 366 14.73 5.32 16.79
C TYR A 366 14.23 4.01 17.40
N GLY A 367 13.01 4.01 17.94
CA GLY A 367 12.35 2.82 18.50
C GLY A 367 12.21 1.71 17.46
N PHE A 368 11.73 2.05 16.26
CA PHE A 368 11.64 1.12 15.14
C PHE A 368 13.00 0.50 14.82
N TYR A 369 14.06 1.30 14.70
CA TYR A 369 15.41 0.79 14.45
C TYR A 369 15.89 -0.20 15.54
N ARG A 370 15.66 0.13 16.81
CA ARG A 370 16.07 -0.71 17.96
C ARG A 370 15.26 -2.01 18.06
N LEU A 371 13.98 -1.96 17.70
CA LEU A 371 13.05 -3.07 17.84
C LEU A 371 12.90 -3.92 16.57
N LEU A 372 13.44 -3.47 15.43
CA LEU A 372 13.30 -4.13 14.14
C LEU A 372 13.72 -5.61 14.18
N PHE A 373 14.88 -5.92 14.75
CA PHE A 373 15.37 -7.30 14.86
C PHE A 373 14.66 -8.12 15.95
N PRO A 374 14.53 -7.62 17.20
CA PRO A 374 13.86 -8.35 18.27
C PRO A 374 12.39 -8.68 17.98
N LEU A 375 11.61 -7.71 17.47
CA LEU A 375 10.17 -7.91 17.23
C LEU A 375 9.87 -8.72 15.95
N THR A 376 10.85 -8.93 15.08
CA THR A 376 10.68 -9.81 13.91
C THR A 376 11.23 -11.20 14.15
N GLU A 377 11.78 -11.50 15.33
CA GLU A 377 12.26 -12.84 15.63
C GLU A 377 11.11 -13.83 15.77
N SER A 378 11.15 -14.89 14.95
CA SER A 378 10.10 -15.91 14.93
C SER A 378 10.68 -17.29 14.61
N PRO A 379 10.13 -18.35 15.21
CA PRO A 379 10.44 -19.73 14.85
C PRO A 379 9.90 -20.13 13.47
N ASN A 380 9.18 -19.24 12.77
CA ASN A 380 8.68 -19.46 11.41
C ASN A 380 9.53 -18.79 10.33
N ALA A 381 10.70 -18.21 10.68
CA ALA A 381 11.60 -17.59 9.71
C ALA A 381 11.86 -18.50 8.49
N LEU A 382 11.76 -17.93 7.29
CA LEU A 382 11.96 -18.66 6.03
C LEU A 382 13.44 -18.80 5.67
N VAL A 383 14.27 -17.89 6.18
CA VAL A 383 15.73 -17.87 5.95
C VAL A 383 16.44 -17.45 7.23
N VAL A 384 17.68 -17.92 7.39
CA VAL A 384 18.57 -17.49 8.47
C VAL A 384 19.42 -16.33 7.96
N PHE A 385 19.48 -15.26 8.72
CA PHE A 385 20.43 -14.18 8.47
C PHE A 385 21.76 -14.56 9.13
N SER A 386 22.78 -14.81 8.32
CA SER A 386 24.16 -14.86 8.82
C SER A 386 24.48 -13.52 9.47
N ARG A 387 24.77 -13.54 10.78
CA ARG A 387 25.18 -12.35 11.54
C ARG A 387 26.45 -11.75 10.98
#